data_AF-A0A9E0WV45-F1
#
_entry.id   AF-A0A9E0WV45-F1
#
_cell.length_a   1.000
_cell.length_b   1.000
_cell.length_c   1.000
_cell.angle_alpha   90.00
_cell.angle_beta   90.00
_cell.angle_gamma   90.00
#
_symmetry.space_group_name_H-M   'P 1'
#
loop_
_entity.id
_entity.type
_entity.pdbx_description
1 polymer ?
#
loop_
_entity_poly.entity_id
_entity_poly.type
_entity_poly.pdbx_seq_one_letter_code
_entity_poly.pdbx_strand_id
1 'polypeptide(L)'
;MPAVAALPADTMTCPYCAERISALAVVCRYCQRDLQFFTPVHRELRAQAKRIDALETQNARLAALLSRHWSGLPLPREEGIRDAESGNGEDQGPAAPADKPGAAAPATGPNATALGWFSGLARVAVPVLTLVLAHALIVLGLDLNPLWLRIVSIALPLAFGLGFALRYRAPLAVHALCAVLVAVLAVAAMTAVIARIDGVPFWPQNTPEWREVAYYITSIASGDLTGVLLAHLIQRQRANAAHRVARELAELAGGAPLRTAAQRARRHTEALRDLIALLTPIVTAAVSIVTGVAAFFK
;
A
#
# COMPACT_ATOMS: atom_id res chain seq x y z
N MET A 1 2.34 -23.72 -20.47
CA MET A 1 2.56 -22.49 -21.26
C MET A 1 3.23 -22.90 -22.56
N PRO A 2 2.61 -22.72 -23.74
CA PRO A 2 3.27 -23.05 -24.98
C PRO A 2 4.48 -22.14 -25.16
N ALA A 3 5.62 -22.74 -25.51
CA ALA A 3 6.87 -22.05 -25.79
C ALA A 3 6.65 -21.03 -26.92
N VAL A 4 6.81 -19.74 -26.62
CA VAL A 4 6.94 -18.72 -27.64
C VAL A 4 8.27 -19.00 -28.34
N ALA A 5 8.20 -19.65 -29.50
CA ALA A 5 9.36 -19.84 -30.36
C ALA A 5 10.01 -18.46 -30.61
N ALA A 6 11.28 -18.33 -30.20
CA ALA A 6 12.05 -17.10 -30.38
C ALA A 6 12.04 -16.74 -31.87
N LEU A 7 11.36 -15.64 -32.21
CA LEU A 7 11.34 -15.12 -33.56
C LEU A 7 12.75 -14.61 -33.92
N PRO A 8 13.23 -14.83 -35.15
CA PRO A 8 14.47 -14.23 -35.61
C PRO A 8 14.37 -12.71 -35.51
N ALA A 9 15.44 -12.06 -35.02
CA ALA A 9 15.46 -10.66 -34.59
C ALA A 9 14.99 -9.64 -35.65
N ASP A 10 15.03 -10.04 -36.93
CA ASP A 10 14.70 -9.19 -38.08
C ASP A 10 13.24 -9.33 -38.55
N THR A 11 12.41 -10.07 -37.82
CA THR A 11 10.99 -10.26 -38.12
C THR A 11 10.09 -9.80 -36.98
N MET A 12 8.87 -9.40 -37.31
CA MET A 12 7.82 -9.09 -36.35
C MET A 12 6.48 -9.63 -36.83
N THR A 13 5.56 -9.82 -35.90
CA THR A 13 4.18 -10.20 -36.21
C THR A 13 3.36 -8.95 -36.54
N CYS A 14 2.66 -8.95 -37.68
CA CYS A 14 1.78 -7.85 -38.05
C CYS A 14 0.64 -7.72 -37.03
N PRO A 15 0.42 -6.54 -36.41
CA PRO A 15 -0.63 -6.35 -35.40
C PRO A 15 -2.06 -6.45 -35.96
N TYR A 16 -2.23 -6.38 -37.28
CA TYR A 16 -3.53 -6.44 -37.92
C TYR A 16 -3.95 -7.83 -38.38
N CYS A 17 -3.02 -8.60 -38.97
CA CYS A 17 -3.34 -9.89 -39.60
C CYS A 17 -2.55 -11.06 -39.02
N ALA A 18 -1.76 -10.84 -37.97
CA ALA A 18 -0.96 -11.86 -37.27
C ALA A 18 0.06 -12.62 -38.12
N GLU A 19 0.33 -12.17 -39.35
CA GLU A 19 1.32 -12.79 -40.23
C GLU A 19 2.74 -12.30 -39.93
N ARG A 20 3.74 -13.14 -40.19
CA ARG A 20 5.15 -12.78 -39.99
C ARG A 20 5.64 -11.88 -41.12
N ILE A 21 6.16 -10.70 -40.75
CA ILE A 21 6.66 -9.67 -41.66
C ILE A 21 8.06 -9.21 -41.23
N SER A 22 8.75 -8.48 -42.11
CA SER A 22 10.04 -7.85 -41.76
C SER A 22 9.87 -6.82 -40.64
N ALA A 23 10.83 -6.78 -39.71
CA ALA A 23 10.91 -5.81 -38.63
C ALA A 23 11.10 -4.35 -39.11
N LEU A 24 11.42 -4.15 -40.39
CA LEU A 24 11.58 -2.84 -41.05
C LEU A 24 10.44 -2.52 -42.04
N ALA A 25 9.39 -3.35 -42.09
CA ALA A 25 8.27 -3.12 -43.00
C ALA A 25 7.45 -1.89 -42.58
N VAL A 26 7.30 -0.94 -43.49
CA VAL A 26 6.45 0.25 -43.33
C VAL A 26 4.98 -0.08 -43.63
N VAL A 27 4.74 -1.03 -44.53
CA VAL A 27 3.40 -1.53 -44.91
C VAL A 27 3.42 -3.06 -44.89
N CYS A 28 2.36 -3.67 -44.35
CA CYS A 28 2.24 -5.13 -44.32
C CYS A 28 1.95 -5.69 -45.72
N ARG A 29 2.76 -6.64 -46.21
CA ARG A 29 2.53 -7.31 -47.52
C ARG A 29 1.19 -8.05 -47.61
N TYR A 30 0.69 -8.58 -46.48
CA TYR A 30 -0.48 -9.46 -46.45
C TYR A 30 -1.79 -8.70 -46.31
N CYS A 31 -1.88 -7.76 -45.37
CA CYS A 31 -3.11 -6.98 -45.13
C CYS A 31 -3.05 -5.56 -45.69
N GLN A 32 -1.95 -5.16 -46.32
CA GLN A 32 -1.75 -3.86 -46.98
C GLN A 32 -2.00 -2.65 -46.06
N ARG A 33 -1.88 -2.84 -44.74
CA ARG A 33 -2.13 -1.80 -43.74
C ARG A 33 -0.82 -1.14 -43.31
N ASP A 34 -0.89 0.17 -43.10
CA ASP A 34 0.25 1.01 -42.70
C ASP A 34 0.65 0.72 -41.25
N LEU A 35 1.96 0.51 -41.03
CA LEU A 35 2.57 0.20 -39.74
C LEU A 35 3.36 1.38 -39.17
N GLN A 36 3.41 2.52 -39.87
CA GLN A 36 4.15 3.72 -39.45
C GLN A 36 3.77 4.18 -38.05
N PHE A 37 2.49 4.09 -37.68
CA PHE A 37 2.00 4.47 -36.35
C PHE A 37 2.60 3.61 -35.23
N PHE A 38 2.80 2.30 -35.46
CA PHE A 38 3.30 1.38 -34.44
C PHE A 38 4.83 1.25 -34.42
N THR A 39 5.49 1.70 -35.49
CA THR A 39 6.95 1.66 -35.63
C THR A 39 7.71 2.39 -34.51
N PRO A 40 7.36 3.63 -34.10
CA PRO A 40 8.09 4.31 -33.02
C PRO A 40 7.96 3.57 -31.68
N VAL A 41 6.76 3.08 -31.35
CA VAL A 41 6.52 2.32 -30.11
C VAL A 41 7.28 1.00 -30.10
N HIS A 42 7.30 0.26 -31.21
CA HIS A 42 8.08 -0.98 -31.31
C HIS A 42 9.59 -0.75 -31.19
N ARG A 43 10.11 0.39 -31.68
CA ARG A 43 11.52 0.75 -31.52
C ARG A 43 11.87 1.04 -30.07
N GLU A 44 11.01 1.78 -29.37
CA GLU A 44 11.20 2.09 -27.95
C GLU A 44 11.16 0.82 -27.09
N LEU A 45 10.20 -0.08 -27.32
CA LEU A 45 10.13 -1.37 -26.61
C LEU A 45 11.40 -2.22 -26.82
N ARG A 46 11.93 -2.26 -28.04
CA ARG A 46 13.20 -2.97 -28.32
C ARG A 46 14.39 -2.30 -27.64
N ALA A 47 14.43 -0.97 -27.58
CA ALA A 47 15.49 -0.24 -26.89
C ALA A 47 15.45 -0.49 -25.38
N GLN A 48 14.26 -0.52 -24.78
CA GLN A 48 14.07 -0.83 -23.37
C GLN A 48 14.43 -2.28 -23.04
N ALA A 49 14.05 -3.25 -23.88
CA ALA A 49 14.42 -4.65 -23.71
C ALA A 49 15.96 -4.84 -23.67
N LYS A 50 16.70 -4.14 -24.54
CA LYS A 50 18.18 -4.16 -24.51
C LYS A 50 18.77 -3.58 -23.22
N ARG A 51 18.13 -2.56 -22.64
CA ARG A 51 18.58 -1.98 -21.35
C ARG A 51 18.35 -2.94 -20.19
N ILE A 52 17.23 -3.66 -20.19
CA ILE A 52 16.93 -4.67 -19.16
C ILE A 52 17.99 -5.77 -19.19
N ASP A 53 18.29 -6.31 -20.37
CA ASP A 53 19.31 -7.36 -20.54
C ASP A 53 20.71 -6.93 -20.06
N ALA A 54 21.08 -5.68 -20.35
CA ALA A 54 22.33 -5.09 -19.85
C ALA A 54 22.35 -4.96 -18.31
N LEU A 55 21.25 -4.51 -17.70
CA LEU A 55 21.13 -4.38 -16.24
C LEU A 55 21.12 -5.75 -15.54
N GLU A 56 20.44 -6.74 -16.10
CA GLU A 56 20.42 -8.11 -15.58
C GLU A 56 21.82 -8.71 -15.61
N THR A 57 22.57 -8.50 -16.68
CA THR A 57 23.99 -8.89 -16.80
C THR A 57 24.85 -8.22 -15.72
N GLN A 58 24.60 -6.94 -15.45
CA GLN A 58 25.32 -6.18 -14.43
C GLN A 58 25.01 -6.70 -13.01
N ASN A 59 23.73 -7.01 -12.72
CA ASN A 59 23.31 -7.63 -11.46
C ASN A 59 23.93 -9.02 -11.28
N ALA A 60 23.95 -9.86 -12.32
CA ALA A 60 24.60 -11.16 -12.28
C ALA A 60 26.10 -11.04 -11.95
N ARG A 61 26.77 -10.05 -12.53
CA ARG A 61 28.18 -9.76 -12.24
C ARG A 61 28.39 -9.32 -10.78
N LEU A 62 27.54 -8.43 -10.25
CA LEU A 62 27.62 -8.00 -8.85
C LEU A 62 27.36 -9.15 -7.88
N ALA A 63 26.34 -9.98 -8.15
CA ALA A 63 26.05 -11.16 -7.35
C ALA A 63 27.23 -12.14 -7.31
N ALA A 64 27.91 -12.35 -8.45
CA ALA A 64 29.10 -13.18 -8.54
C ALA A 64 30.34 -12.59 -7.83
N LEU A 65 30.42 -11.26 -7.66
CA LEU A 65 31.46 -10.62 -6.85
C LEU A 65 31.17 -10.76 -5.35
N LEU A 66 29.92 -10.55 -4.94
CA LEU A 66 29.48 -10.67 -3.55
C LEU A 66 29.61 -12.10 -3.04
N SER A 67 29.25 -13.11 -3.85
CA SER A 67 29.37 -14.51 -3.44
C SER A 67 30.81 -14.95 -3.17
N ARG A 68 31.79 -14.42 -3.92
CA ARG A 68 33.22 -14.64 -3.68
C ARG A 68 33.72 -13.98 -2.40
N HIS A 69 33.12 -12.86 -2.00
CA HIS A 69 33.51 -12.15 -0.78
C HIS A 69 32.89 -12.78 0.47
N TRP A 70 31.65 -13.26 0.37
CA TRP A 70 30.90 -13.81 1.52
C TRP A 70 31.34 -15.23 1.92
N SER A 71 31.96 -16.00 1.03
CA SER A 71 32.43 -17.37 1.32
C SER A 71 33.62 -17.45 2.29
N GLY A 72 34.14 -16.32 2.78
CA GLY A 72 35.26 -16.25 3.73
C GLY A 72 34.90 -15.88 5.17
N LEU A 73 33.62 -15.64 5.50
CA LEU A 73 33.22 -15.18 6.83
C LEU A 73 33.00 -16.38 7.79
N PRO A 74 33.70 -16.48 8.94
CA PRO A 74 33.44 -17.52 9.92
C PRO A 74 32.09 -17.26 10.59
N LEU A 75 31.12 -18.16 10.38
CA LEU A 75 29.88 -18.16 11.16
C LEU A 75 30.17 -18.70 12.57
N PRO A 76 29.64 -18.08 13.65
CA PRO A 76 29.78 -18.59 15.01
C PRO A 76 29.13 -19.97 15.14
N ARG A 77 29.83 -20.89 15.82
CA ARG A 77 29.38 -22.26 16.11
C ARG A 77 28.25 -22.21 17.14
N GLU A 78 27.07 -22.76 16.80
CA GLU A 78 25.98 -22.94 17.77
C GLU A 78 26.38 -24.02 18.78
N GLU A 79 26.90 -23.59 19.94
CA GLU A 79 27.06 -24.46 21.11
C GLU A 79 25.72 -24.60 21.84
N GLY A 80 25.26 -25.85 21.90
CA GLY A 80 23.96 -26.23 22.42
C GLY A 80 23.81 -26.00 23.91
N ILE A 81 22.59 -25.62 24.30
CA ILE A 81 22.16 -25.59 25.69
C ILE A 81 21.25 -26.79 25.91
N ARG A 82 21.84 -27.89 26.42
CA ARG A 82 21.14 -28.87 27.23
C ARG A 82 21.49 -28.53 28.69
N ASP A 83 20.48 -28.52 29.56
CA ASP A 83 20.47 -29.16 30.89
C ASP A 83 19.56 -28.43 31.91
N ALA A 84 18.82 -29.28 32.63
CA ALA A 84 18.21 -29.13 33.96
C ALA A 84 17.11 -28.06 34.16
N GLU A 85 15.82 -28.38 34.34
CA GLU A 85 15.16 -29.27 35.31
C GLU A 85 15.00 -28.68 36.73
N SER A 86 13.77 -28.85 37.22
CA SER A 86 13.34 -28.90 38.63
C SER A 86 12.75 -27.64 39.27
N GLY A 87 11.52 -27.80 39.78
CA GLY A 87 10.88 -26.87 40.72
C GLY A 87 9.35 -26.83 40.64
N ASN A 88 8.68 -27.87 41.12
CA ASN A 88 7.24 -27.90 41.43
C ASN A 88 6.85 -26.85 42.49
N GLY A 89 5.59 -26.40 42.46
CA GLY A 89 4.92 -25.69 43.56
C GLY A 89 3.52 -25.22 43.16
N GLU A 90 2.52 -25.99 43.60
CA GLU A 90 1.08 -25.74 43.50
C GLU A 90 0.64 -24.39 44.08
N ASP A 91 -0.38 -23.75 43.49
CA ASP A 91 -1.69 -23.59 44.15
C ASP A 91 -2.75 -22.91 43.27
N GLN A 92 -3.97 -23.41 43.42
CA GLN A 92 -5.18 -23.09 42.67
C GLN A 92 -5.95 -21.92 43.30
N GLY A 93 -6.31 -20.92 42.47
CA GLY A 93 -7.53 -20.09 42.59
C GLY A 93 -7.73 -19.24 43.85
N PRO A 94 -8.74 -18.33 43.92
CA PRO A 94 -9.92 -18.25 43.07
C PRO A 94 -10.18 -16.86 42.46
N ALA A 95 -11.29 -16.81 41.72
CA ALA A 95 -11.83 -15.75 40.89
C ALA A 95 -11.93 -14.33 41.47
N ALA A 96 -11.90 -13.39 40.51
CA ALA A 96 -12.37 -12.00 40.44
C ALA A 96 -13.16 -11.39 41.63
N PRO A 97 -13.06 -10.06 41.78
CA PRO A 97 -14.09 -9.25 41.14
C PRO A 97 -13.55 -8.08 40.32
N ALA A 98 -14.34 -7.72 39.31
CA ALA A 98 -14.19 -6.55 38.48
C ALA A 98 -14.44 -5.27 39.29
N ASP A 99 -13.54 -4.30 39.16
CA ASP A 99 -13.84 -2.89 39.44
C ASP A 99 -13.34 -2.02 38.28
N LYS A 100 -14.30 -1.41 37.58
CA LYS A 100 -14.07 -0.36 36.58
C LYS A 100 -14.14 0.98 37.30
N PRO A 101 -13.13 1.85 37.19
CA PRO A 101 -13.34 3.26 37.45
C PRO A 101 -14.06 3.86 36.24
N GLY A 102 -15.29 4.31 36.47
CA GLY A 102 -16.04 5.11 35.52
C GLY A 102 -15.51 6.55 35.38
N ALA A 103 -16.23 7.27 34.54
CA ALA A 103 -16.26 8.73 34.35
C ALA A 103 -15.39 9.31 33.22
N ALA A 104 -15.99 9.40 32.04
CA ALA A 104 -16.16 10.69 31.36
C ALA A 104 -17.28 10.56 30.31
N ALA A 105 -18.50 10.96 30.69
CA ALA A 105 -19.55 11.26 29.73
C ALA A 105 -19.18 12.55 28.98
N PRO A 106 -19.29 12.62 27.64
CA PRO A 106 -19.09 13.86 26.91
C PRO A 106 -20.32 14.75 27.04
N ALA A 107 -20.12 15.95 27.58
CA ALA A 107 -21.12 17.02 27.61
C ALA A 107 -21.53 17.42 26.19
N THR A 108 -22.79 17.15 25.83
CA THR A 108 -23.42 17.61 24.59
C THR A 108 -23.96 19.03 24.78
N GLY A 109 -23.15 20.03 24.47
CA GLY A 109 -23.61 21.40 24.25
C GLY A 109 -24.10 21.58 22.81
N PRO A 110 -25.11 22.45 22.54
CA PRO A 110 -25.67 22.68 21.20
C PRO A 110 -24.68 23.29 20.19
N ASN A 111 -23.48 23.68 20.64
CA ASN A 111 -22.40 24.21 19.80
C ASN A 111 -21.30 23.17 19.47
N ALA A 112 -21.35 21.97 20.06
CA ALA A 112 -20.36 20.91 19.82
C ALA A 112 -20.59 20.17 18.49
N THR A 113 -21.83 20.18 17.98
CA THR A 113 -22.20 19.52 16.72
C THR A 113 -21.71 20.31 15.50
N ALA A 114 -21.85 21.63 15.50
CA ALA A 114 -21.40 22.49 14.40
C ALA A 114 -19.89 22.38 14.18
N LEU A 115 -19.07 22.52 15.25
CA LEU A 115 -17.62 22.41 15.16
C LEU A 115 -17.16 20.98 14.81
N GLY A 116 -17.91 19.97 15.25
CA GLY A 116 -17.71 18.57 14.87
C GLY A 116 -17.96 18.32 13.38
N TRP A 117 -19.03 18.88 12.82
CA TRP A 117 -19.35 18.74 11.39
C TRP A 117 -18.34 19.48 10.50
N PHE A 118 -17.88 20.67 10.90
CA PHE A 118 -16.78 21.34 10.20
C PHE A 118 -15.49 20.52 10.25
N SER A 119 -15.19 19.86 11.37
CA SER A 119 -14.01 18.99 11.47
C SER A 119 -14.12 17.72 10.63
N GLY A 120 -15.34 17.17 10.50
CA GLY A 120 -15.62 16.00 9.66
C GLY A 120 -15.59 16.35 8.17
N LEU A 121 -16.19 17.49 7.80
CA LEU A 121 -16.16 18.01 6.45
C LEU A 121 -14.73 18.36 6.03
N ALA A 122 -13.95 19.01 6.89
CA ALA A 122 -12.54 19.28 6.62
C ALA A 122 -11.71 18.01 6.40
N ARG A 123 -12.03 16.91 7.11
CA ARG A 123 -11.36 15.61 6.94
C ARG A 123 -11.58 15.00 5.56
N VAL A 124 -12.71 15.30 4.91
CA VAL A 124 -13.01 14.83 3.55
C VAL A 124 -12.60 15.85 2.50
N ALA A 125 -12.91 17.13 2.73
CA ALA A 125 -12.66 18.21 1.79
C ALA A 125 -11.17 18.47 1.57
N VAL A 126 -10.34 18.44 2.62
CA VAL A 126 -8.90 18.73 2.49
C VAL A 126 -8.19 17.71 1.59
N PRO A 127 -8.33 16.38 1.79
CA PRO A 127 -7.75 15.39 0.88
C PRO A 127 -8.28 15.51 -0.55
N VAL A 128 -9.60 15.69 -0.72
CA VAL A 128 -10.22 15.81 -2.04
C VAL A 128 -9.69 17.03 -2.80
N LEU A 129 -9.69 18.21 -2.17
CA LEU A 129 -9.18 19.44 -2.77
C LEU A 129 -7.69 19.32 -3.11
N THR A 130 -6.89 18.72 -2.22
CA THR A 130 -5.46 18.54 -2.46
C THR A 130 -5.20 17.58 -3.61
N LEU A 131 -5.96 16.48 -3.71
CA LEU A 131 -5.88 15.52 -4.81
C LEU A 131 -6.27 16.16 -6.14
N VAL A 132 -7.37 16.91 -6.19
CA VAL A 132 -7.83 17.59 -7.40
C VAL A 132 -6.82 18.65 -7.84
N LEU A 133 -6.26 19.41 -6.89
CA LEU A 133 -5.23 20.39 -7.18
C LEU A 133 -3.95 19.72 -7.71
N ALA A 134 -3.51 18.63 -7.09
CA ALA A 134 -2.36 17.86 -7.56
C ALA A 134 -2.60 17.30 -8.97
N HIS A 135 -3.80 16.77 -9.23
CA HIS A 135 -4.18 16.30 -10.56
C HIS A 135 -4.13 17.41 -11.60
N ALA A 136 -4.76 18.56 -11.31
CA ALA A 136 -4.74 19.71 -12.20
C ALA A 136 -3.32 20.22 -12.47
N LEU A 137 -2.46 20.30 -11.44
CA LEU A 137 -1.07 20.73 -11.59
C LEU A 137 -0.27 19.77 -12.48
N ILE A 138 -0.41 18.46 -12.27
CA ILE A 138 0.38 17.43 -12.96
C ILE A 138 -0.08 17.26 -14.42
N VAL A 139 -1.39 17.22 -14.66
CA VAL A 139 -1.94 17.04 -16.01
C VAL A 139 -1.94 18.35 -16.80
N LEU A 140 -2.50 19.43 -16.25
CA LEU A 140 -2.72 20.67 -16.98
C LEU A 140 -1.50 21.59 -16.96
N GLY A 141 -0.73 21.59 -15.87
CA GLY A 141 0.42 22.48 -15.70
C GLY A 141 1.74 21.89 -16.20
N LEU A 142 1.97 20.60 -15.94
CA LEU A 142 3.27 19.96 -16.12
C LEU A 142 3.31 18.92 -17.26
N ASP A 143 2.16 18.56 -17.83
CA ASP A 143 2.00 17.53 -18.88
C ASP A 143 2.83 16.25 -18.62
N LEU A 144 2.83 15.82 -17.36
CA LEU A 144 3.62 14.67 -16.90
C LEU A 144 2.95 13.35 -17.29
N ASN A 145 3.76 12.30 -17.44
CA ASN A 145 3.28 10.95 -17.73
C ASN A 145 2.25 10.48 -16.65
N PRO A 146 1.10 9.91 -17.04
CA PRO A 146 0.04 9.45 -16.12
C PRO A 146 0.50 8.43 -15.06
N LEU A 147 1.67 7.78 -15.24
CA LEU A 147 2.28 6.97 -14.19
C LEU A 147 2.61 7.75 -12.92
N TRP A 148 3.10 8.99 -13.05
CA TRP A 148 3.42 9.84 -11.90
C TRP A 148 2.17 10.23 -11.12
N LEU A 149 1.05 10.45 -11.83
CA LEU A 149 -0.25 10.69 -11.20
C LEU A 149 -0.69 9.56 -10.29
N ARG A 150 -0.46 8.31 -10.67
CA ARG A 150 -0.85 7.15 -9.86
C ARG A 150 -0.05 7.06 -8.55
N ILE A 151 1.25 7.32 -8.62
CA ILE A 151 2.11 7.30 -7.42
C ILE A 151 1.68 8.42 -6.46
N VAL A 152 1.50 9.64 -6.99
CA VAL A 152 1.05 10.80 -6.23
C VAL A 152 -0.35 10.58 -5.63
N SER A 153 -1.28 10.00 -6.39
CA SER A 153 -2.63 9.70 -5.93
C SER A 153 -2.71 8.60 -4.88
N ILE A 154 -1.66 7.80 -4.68
CA ILE A 154 -1.59 6.81 -3.59
C ILE A 154 -0.86 7.41 -2.38
N ALA A 155 0.23 8.14 -2.62
CA ALA A 155 1.06 8.72 -1.58
C ALA A 155 0.34 9.82 -0.78
N LEU A 156 -0.41 10.72 -1.44
CA LEU A 156 -1.14 11.79 -0.74
C LEU A 156 -2.23 11.26 0.19
N PRO A 157 -3.15 10.37 -0.24
CA PRO A 157 -4.16 9.81 0.66
C PRO A 157 -3.54 9.08 1.84
N LEU A 158 -2.45 8.35 1.63
CA LEU A 158 -1.73 7.70 2.72
C LEU A 158 -1.20 8.71 3.75
N ALA A 159 -0.60 9.81 3.29
CA ALA A 159 -0.10 10.85 4.17
C ALA A 159 -1.23 11.55 4.95
N PHE A 160 -2.36 11.84 4.29
CA PHE A 160 -3.53 12.41 4.95
C PHE A 160 -4.17 11.44 5.94
N GLY A 161 -4.40 10.19 5.56
CA GLY A 161 -4.92 9.15 6.44
C GLY A 161 -4.06 8.97 7.69
N LEU A 162 -2.74 8.96 7.54
CA LEU A 162 -1.79 8.93 8.65
C LEU A 162 -1.91 10.18 9.54
N GLY A 163 -1.86 11.38 8.96
CA GLY A 163 -1.92 12.64 9.71
C GLY A 163 -3.24 12.81 10.47
N PHE A 164 -4.36 12.53 9.82
CA PHE A 164 -5.69 12.64 10.45
C PHE A 164 -5.87 11.62 11.58
N ALA A 165 -5.43 10.37 11.41
CA ALA A 165 -5.53 9.35 12.45
C ALA A 165 -4.58 9.61 13.63
N LEU A 166 -3.43 10.27 13.41
CA LEU A 166 -2.55 10.75 14.49
C LEU A 166 -3.15 11.93 15.25
N ARG A 167 -3.89 12.82 14.57
CA ARG A 167 -4.43 14.06 15.16
C ARG A 167 -5.81 13.88 15.81
N TYR A 168 -6.65 13.01 15.26
CA TYR A 168 -8.03 12.78 15.68
C TYR A 168 -8.21 11.31 16.03
N ARG A 169 -8.66 11.06 17.27
CA ARG A 169 -9.00 9.72 17.72
C ARG A 169 -10.46 9.42 17.35
N ALA A 170 -10.65 8.76 16.21
CA ALA A 170 -11.95 8.23 15.80
C ALA A 170 -11.86 6.69 15.70
N PRO A 171 -13.00 5.98 15.78
CA PRO A 171 -13.01 4.53 15.54
C PRO A 171 -12.65 4.24 14.08
N LEU A 172 -12.02 3.07 13.85
CA LEU A 172 -11.55 2.65 12.53
C LEU A 172 -12.65 2.66 11.46
N ALA A 173 -13.90 2.32 11.83
CA ALA A 173 -15.04 2.33 10.94
C ALA A 173 -15.35 3.74 10.36
N VAL A 174 -15.20 4.79 11.17
CA VAL A 174 -15.41 6.17 10.71
C VAL A 174 -14.32 6.58 9.72
N HIS A 175 -13.07 6.19 9.98
CA HIS A 175 -11.98 6.41 9.03
C HIS A 175 -12.19 5.65 7.73
N ALA A 176 -12.63 4.39 7.78
CA ALA A 176 -12.93 3.61 6.58
C ALA A 176 -14.07 4.24 5.75
N LEU A 177 -15.14 4.70 6.40
CA LEU A 177 -16.23 5.41 5.72
C LEU A 177 -15.74 6.72 5.07
N CYS A 178 -14.95 7.51 5.80
CA CYS A 178 -14.34 8.71 5.25
C CYS A 178 -13.41 8.42 4.06
N ALA A 179 -12.61 7.35 4.12
CA ALA A 179 -11.70 6.95 3.04
C ALA A 179 -12.46 6.64 1.74
N VAL A 180 -13.57 5.90 1.84
CA VAL A 180 -14.44 5.60 0.69
C VAL A 180 -15.09 6.88 0.15
N LEU A 181 -15.60 7.75 1.03
CA LEU A 181 -16.18 9.03 0.63
C LEU A 181 -15.16 9.92 -0.10
N VAL A 182 -13.94 10.03 0.44
CA VAL A 182 -12.84 10.76 -0.19
C VAL A 182 -12.52 10.19 -1.57
N ALA A 183 -12.39 8.87 -1.69
CA ALA A 183 -12.06 8.23 -2.95
C ALA A 183 -13.12 8.49 -4.04
N VAL A 184 -14.41 8.32 -3.71
CA VAL A 184 -15.51 8.58 -4.65
C VAL A 184 -15.58 10.05 -5.04
N LEU A 185 -15.53 10.96 -4.06
CA LEU A 185 -15.61 12.40 -4.32
C LEU A 185 -14.39 12.92 -5.10
N ALA A 186 -13.19 12.42 -4.81
CA ALA A 186 -11.98 12.80 -5.53
C ALA A 186 -12.04 12.37 -6.99
N VAL A 187 -12.41 11.11 -7.26
CA VAL A 187 -12.52 10.61 -8.64
C VAL A 187 -13.60 11.35 -9.41
N ALA A 188 -14.77 11.56 -8.81
CA ALA A 188 -15.84 12.36 -9.42
C ALA A 188 -15.43 13.81 -9.69
N ALA A 189 -14.66 14.43 -8.79
CA ALA A 189 -14.16 15.78 -9.00
C ALA A 189 -13.11 15.84 -10.11
N MET A 190 -12.19 14.88 -10.18
CA MET A 190 -11.20 14.79 -11.28
C MET A 190 -11.88 14.60 -12.63
N THR A 191 -12.86 13.70 -12.74
CA THR A 191 -13.61 13.50 -13.99
C THR A 191 -14.45 14.71 -14.35
N ALA A 192 -15.02 15.43 -13.37
CA ALA A 192 -15.75 16.67 -13.61
C ALA A 192 -14.86 17.79 -14.18
N VAL A 193 -13.61 17.88 -13.71
CA VAL A 193 -12.64 18.86 -14.22
C VAL A 193 -12.34 18.56 -15.70
N ILE A 194 -12.04 17.30 -16.03
CA ILE A 194 -11.75 16.88 -17.42
C ILE A 194 -12.98 17.09 -18.31
N ALA A 195 -14.16 16.66 -17.88
CA ALA A 195 -15.40 16.83 -18.64
C ALA A 195 -15.70 18.30 -18.96
N ARG A 196 -15.39 19.22 -18.05
CA ARG A 196 -15.57 20.66 -18.29
C ARG A 196 -14.54 21.26 -19.24
N ILE A 197 -13.30 20.79 -19.20
CA ILE A 197 -12.21 21.35 -20.03
C ILE A 197 -12.28 20.78 -21.45
N ASP A 198 -12.42 19.46 -21.57
CA ASP A 198 -12.31 18.74 -22.85
C ASP A 198 -13.67 18.53 -23.53
N GLY A 199 -14.78 18.93 -22.89
CA GLY A 199 -16.14 18.78 -23.42
C GLY A 199 -16.58 17.32 -23.58
N VAL A 200 -15.88 16.38 -22.95
CA VAL A 200 -16.19 14.95 -22.97
C VAL A 200 -17.32 14.62 -21.99
N PRO A 201 -18.10 13.55 -22.23
CA PRO A 201 -19.15 13.14 -21.30
C PRO A 201 -18.58 12.86 -19.91
N PHE A 202 -19.26 13.37 -18.88
CA PHE A 202 -18.86 13.19 -17.48
C PHE A 202 -18.90 11.73 -17.02
N TRP A 203 -19.81 10.94 -17.61
CA TRP A 203 -20.08 9.57 -17.18
C TRP A 203 -19.35 8.54 -18.04
N PRO A 204 -18.80 7.46 -17.45
CA PRO A 204 -18.13 6.40 -18.20
C PRO A 204 -19.12 5.75 -19.17
N GLN A 205 -18.72 5.62 -20.43
CA GLN A 205 -19.58 5.12 -21.51
C GLN A 205 -19.48 3.60 -21.61
N ASN A 206 -18.30 3.04 -21.32
CA ASN A 206 -17.96 1.66 -21.61
C ASN A 206 -17.60 0.85 -20.35
N THR A 207 -17.81 -0.47 -20.39
CA THR A 207 -17.43 -1.38 -19.28
C THR A 207 -15.93 -1.35 -18.92
N PRO A 208 -14.97 -1.15 -19.86
CA PRO A 208 -13.56 -0.98 -19.49
C PRO A 208 -13.30 0.30 -18.69
N GLU A 209 -13.96 1.41 -19.03
CA GLU A 209 -13.81 2.69 -18.32
C GLU A 209 -14.32 2.59 -16.88
N TRP A 210 -15.45 1.91 -16.68
CA TRP A 210 -15.97 1.60 -15.36
C TRP A 210 -15.01 0.81 -14.49
N ARG A 211 -14.31 -0.16 -15.09
CA ARG A 211 -13.30 -0.95 -14.39
C ARG A 211 -12.11 -0.08 -13.98
N GLU A 212 -11.67 0.85 -14.83
CA GLU A 212 -10.61 1.79 -14.49
C GLU A 212 -11.00 2.72 -13.34
N VAL A 213 -12.22 3.28 -13.37
CA VAL A 213 -12.78 4.10 -12.28
C VAL A 213 -12.80 3.32 -10.97
N ALA A 214 -13.26 2.07 -10.98
CA ALA A 214 -13.27 1.22 -9.80
C ALA A 214 -11.87 0.96 -9.23
N TYR A 215 -10.87 0.75 -10.10
CA TYR A 215 -9.46 0.61 -9.69
C TYR A 215 -8.93 1.90 -9.04
N TYR A 216 -9.25 3.08 -9.59
CA TYR A 216 -8.85 4.35 -8.98
C TYR A 216 -9.47 4.56 -7.60
N ILE A 217 -10.78 4.33 -7.45
CA ILE A 217 -11.48 4.47 -6.17
C ILE A 217 -10.86 3.52 -5.13
N THR A 218 -10.63 2.27 -5.50
CA THR A 218 -10.09 1.24 -4.61
C THR A 218 -8.65 1.56 -4.22
N SER A 219 -7.84 2.04 -5.16
CA SER A 219 -6.45 2.45 -4.89
C SER A 219 -6.36 3.64 -3.93
N ILE A 220 -7.21 4.64 -4.08
CA ILE A 220 -7.24 5.82 -3.20
C ILE A 220 -7.73 5.42 -1.80
N ALA A 221 -8.81 4.64 -1.72
CA ALA A 221 -9.37 4.19 -0.46
C ALA A 221 -8.39 3.28 0.32
N SER A 222 -7.70 2.35 -0.37
CA SER A 222 -6.71 1.49 0.27
C SER A 222 -5.48 2.27 0.74
N GLY A 223 -5.02 3.28 0.00
CA GLY A 223 -3.94 4.17 0.42
C GLY A 223 -4.26 4.92 1.72
N ASP A 224 -5.44 5.55 1.78
CA ASP A 224 -5.90 6.27 2.99
C ASP A 224 -6.07 5.33 4.18
N LEU A 225 -6.73 4.18 3.98
CA LEU A 225 -6.93 3.18 5.03
C LEU A 225 -5.60 2.61 5.56
N THR A 226 -4.62 2.42 4.68
CA THR A 226 -3.26 2.01 5.05
C THR A 226 -2.60 3.06 5.93
N GLY A 227 -2.72 4.34 5.60
CA GLY A 227 -2.23 5.45 6.42
C GLY A 227 -2.84 5.47 7.83
N VAL A 228 -4.16 5.27 7.91
CA VAL A 228 -4.89 5.19 9.19
C VAL A 228 -4.41 4.00 10.02
N LEU A 229 -4.29 2.82 9.41
CA LEU A 229 -3.82 1.62 10.11
C LEU A 229 -2.40 1.82 10.65
N LEU A 230 -1.51 2.41 9.85
CA LEU A 230 -0.16 2.73 10.26
C LEU A 230 -0.14 3.71 11.45
N ALA A 231 -1.01 4.72 11.47
CA ALA A 231 -1.15 5.63 12.60
C ALA A 231 -1.55 4.89 13.88
N HIS A 232 -2.49 3.95 13.82
CA HIS A 232 -2.91 3.16 14.98
C HIS A 232 -1.78 2.26 15.48
N LEU A 233 -0.99 1.67 14.59
CA LEU A 233 0.19 0.88 14.96
C LEU A 233 1.23 1.76 15.66
N ILE A 234 1.53 2.95 15.13
CA ILE A 234 2.48 3.90 15.73
C ILE A 234 2.00 4.34 17.12
N GLN A 235 0.71 4.67 17.28
CA GLN A 235 0.15 5.06 18.58
C GLN A 235 0.20 3.91 19.60
N ARG A 236 -0.12 2.68 19.19
CA ARG A 236 -0.01 1.49 20.04
C ARG A 236 1.44 1.24 20.46
N GLN A 237 2.38 1.35 19.53
CA GLN A 237 3.81 1.19 19.84
C GLN A 237 4.29 2.25 20.83
N ARG A 238 3.90 3.52 20.66
CA ARG A 238 4.24 4.62 21.57
C ARG A 238 3.64 4.42 22.97
N ALA A 239 2.37 4.01 23.05
CA ALA A 239 1.73 3.70 24.33
C ALA A 239 2.44 2.53 25.05
N ASN A 240 2.74 1.46 24.31
CA ASN A 240 3.45 0.30 24.85
C ASN A 240 4.89 0.63 25.25
N ALA A 241 5.58 1.53 24.53
CA ALA A 241 6.91 1.99 24.89
C ALA A 241 6.88 2.85 26.17
N ALA A 242 5.91 3.75 26.30
CA ALA A 242 5.71 4.55 27.52
C ALA A 242 5.42 3.67 28.74
N HIS A 243 4.57 2.64 28.60
CA HIS A 243 4.33 1.67 29.66
C HIS A 243 5.57 0.84 30.03
N ARG A 244 6.42 0.49 29.05
CA ARG A 244 7.70 -0.19 29.32
C ARG A 244 8.64 0.69 30.12
N VAL A 245 8.82 1.94 29.71
CA VAL A 245 9.69 2.89 30.43
C VAL A 245 9.15 3.15 31.84
N ALA A 246 7.83 3.34 32.00
CA ALA A 246 7.22 3.51 33.30
C ALA A 246 7.42 2.28 34.22
N ARG A 247 7.35 1.05 33.67
CA ARG A 247 7.67 -0.17 34.40
C ARG A 247 9.15 -0.29 34.75
N GLU A 248 10.06 -0.02 33.81
CA GLU A 248 11.51 -0.07 34.06
C GLU A 248 11.91 0.97 35.12
N LEU A 249 11.30 2.17 35.13
CA LEU A 249 11.52 3.17 36.18
C LEU A 249 10.94 2.73 37.54
N ALA A 250 9.78 2.08 37.57
CA ALA A 250 9.21 1.51 38.79
C ALA A 250 10.03 0.33 39.34
N GLU A 251 10.60 -0.49 38.46
CA GLU A 251 11.50 -1.60 38.81
C GLU A 251 12.89 -1.11 39.24
N LEU A 252 13.42 -0.03 38.66
CA LEU A 252 14.66 0.62 39.13
C LEU A 252 14.46 1.32 40.47
N ALA A 253 13.27 1.88 40.72
CA ALA A 253 12.89 2.39 42.03
C ALA A 253 12.61 1.26 43.05
N GLY A 254 12.31 0.04 42.59
CA GLY A 254 11.99 -1.13 43.43
C GLY A 254 13.07 -2.23 43.52
N GLY A 255 14.16 -2.11 42.75
CA GLY A 255 15.31 -3.03 42.71
C GLY A 255 15.00 -4.48 42.26
N ALA A 256 15.18 -4.81 40.97
CA ALA A 256 15.32 -6.23 40.53
C ALA A 256 15.97 -6.43 39.12
N PRO A 257 16.56 -7.61 38.82
CA PRO A 257 17.75 -7.74 37.98
C PRO A 257 17.59 -8.43 36.60
N LEU A 258 18.53 -8.09 35.70
CA LEU A 258 19.20 -8.78 34.56
C LEU A 258 18.55 -9.93 33.72
N ARG A 259 17.34 -10.42 33.97
CA ARG A 259 16.66 -11.46 33.14
C ARG A 259 16.10 -10.93 31.79
N THR A 260 16.22 -9.64 31.53
CA THR A 260 15.49 -8.91 30.47
C THR A 260 16.03 -9.11 29.05
N ALA A 261 17.29 -9.49 28.88
CA ALA A 261 17.93 -9.60 27.56
C ALA A 261 17.46 -10.82 26.75
N ALA A 262 17.40 -12.01 27.35
CA ALA A 262 16.95 -13.24 26.69
C ALA A 262 15.45 -13.21 26.36
N GLN A 263 14.65 -12.52 27.19
CA GLN A 263 13.22 -12.36 27.01
C GLN A 263 12.87 -11.35 25.89
N ARG A 264 13.80 -10.43 25.56
CA ARG A 264 13.67 -9.47 24.44
C ARG A 264 13.72 -10.17 23.08
N ALA A 265 14.61 -11.16 22.90
CA ALA A 265 14.75 -11.89 21.64
C ALA A 265 13.50 -12.72 21.27
N ARG A 266 12.87 -13.39 22.25
CA ARG A 266 11.63 -14.16 22.03
C ARG A 266 10.41 -13.27 21.74
N ARG A 267 10.37 -12.06 22.32
CA ARG A 267 9.31 -11.07 22.02
C ARG A 267 9.34 -10.56 20.58
N HIS A 268 10.52 -10.53 19.92
CA HIS A 268 10.62 -10.09 18.54
C HIS A 268 10.02 -11.11 17.54
N THR A 269 10.12 -12.40 17.82
CA THR A 269 9.55 -13.46 16.98
C THR A 269 8.04 -13.61 17.19
N GLU A 270 7.56 -13.49 18.43
CA GLU A 270 6.13 -13.44 18.75
C GLU A 270 5.46 -12.19 18.16
N ALA A 271 6.11 -11.02 18.24
CA ALA A 271 5.59 -9.78 17.66
C ALA A 271 5.46 -9.83 16.12
N LEU A 272 6.39 -10.52 15.43
CA LEU A 272 6.29 -10.72 13.99
C LEU A 272 5.11 -11.64 13.63
N ARG A 273 4.88 -12.69 14.43
CA ARG A 273 3.77 -13.63 14.22
C ARG A 273 2.42 -12.97 14.47
N ASP A 274 2.32 -12.14 15.50
CA ASP A 274 1.14 -11.33 15.79
C ASP A 274 0.90 -10.26 14.72
N LEU A 275 1.96 -9.62 14.20
CA LEU A 275 1.85 -8.64 13.13
C LEU A 275 1.28 -9.27 11.85
N ILE A 276 1.81 -10.44 11.48
CA ILE A 276 1.31 -11.21 10.34
C ILE A 276 -0.14 -11.65 10.58
N ALA A 277 -0.45 -12.16 11.78
CA ALA A 277 -1.80 -12.57 12.14
C ALA A 277 -2.80 -11.41 12.14
N LEU A 278 -2.37 -10.17 12.44
CA LEU A 278 -3.21 -8.98 12.41
C LEU A 278 -3.40 -8.41 11.00
N LEU A 279 -2.34 -8.45 10.17
CA LEU A 279 -2.37 -7.95 8.80
C LEU A 279 -3.14 -8.87 7.85
N THR A 280 -3.07 -10.18 8.08
CA THR A 280 -3.72 -11.19 7.22
C THR A 280 -5.22 -10.92 7.02
N PRO A 281 -6.06 -10.79 8.07
CA PRO A 281 -7.50 -10.54 7.87
C PRO A 281 -7.79 -9.18 7.24
N ILE A 282 -6.92 -8.18 7.40
CA ILE A 282 -7.09 -6.84 6.79
C ILE A 282 -6.81 -6.89 5.29
N VAL A 283 -5.71 -7.53 4.90
CA VAL A 283 -5.37 -7.75 3.49
C VAL A 283 -6.44 -8.62 2.84
N THR A 284 -6.88 -9.69 3.51
CA THR A 284 -7.95 -10.56 3.02
C THR A 284 -9.29 -9.82 2.89
N ALA A 285 -9.66 -8.97 3.85
CA ALA A 285 -10.88 -8.17 3.78
C ALA A 285 -10.81 -7.16 2.64
N ALA A 286 -9.68 -6.46 2.48
CA ALA A 286 -9.47 -5.53 1.37
C ALA A 286 -9.57 -6.27 0.02
N VAL A 287 -8.85 -7.39 -0.14
CA VAL A 287 -8.89 -8.23 -1.34
C VAL A 287 -10.30 -8.75 -1.60
N SER A 288 -11.04 -9.16 -0.57
CA SER A 288 -12.42 -9.67 -0.72
C SER A 288 -13.41 -8.59 -1.14
N ILE A 289 -13.22 -7.34 -0.71
CA ILE A 289 -13.99 -6.19 -1.20
C ILE A 289 -13.64 -5.92 -2.66
N VAL A 290 -12.35 -5.94 -3.02
CA VAL A 290 -11.90 -5.73 -4.42
C VAL A 290 -12.45 -6.82 -5.33
N THR A 291 -12.34 -8.10 -4.95
CA THR A 291 -12.83 -9.21 -5.77
C THR A 291 -14.36 -9.24 -5.80
N GLY A 292 -15.05 -8.91 -4.72
CA GLY A 292 -16.50 -8.81 -4.68
C GLY A 292 -17.03 -7.70 -5.60
N VAL A 293 -16.43 -6.51 -5.54
CA VAL A 293 -16.78 -5.39 -6.41
C VAL A 293 -16.46 -5.71 -7.87
N ALA A 294 -15.27 -6.25 -8.16
CA ALA A 294 -14.89 -6.61 -9.53
C ALA A 294 -15.74 -7.74 -10.14
N ALA A 295 -16.21 -8.69 -9.34
CA ALA A 295 -17.10 -9.77 -9.79
C ALA A 295 -18.53 -9.27 -10.11
N PHE A 296 -18.98 -8.21 -9.44
CA PHE A 296 -20.30 -7.60 -9.67
C PHE A 296 -20.38 -6.83 -10.99
N PHE A 297 -19.23 -6.41 -11.54
CA PHE A 297 -19.13 -5.64 -12.78
C PHE A 297 -18.61 -6.47 -13.97
N LYS A 298 -18.64 -7.81 -13.87
CA LYS A 298 -18.29 -8.72 -14.96
C LYS A 298 -19.51 -9.12 -15.78
#